data_AF-A0A7I7RRK5-F1
#
_entry.id   AF-A0A7I7RRK5-F1
#
_cell.length_a   1.000
_cell.length_b   1.000
_cell.length_c   1.000
_cell.angle_alpha   90.00
_cell.angle_beta   90.00
_cell.angle_gamma   90.00
#
_symmetry.space_group_name_H-M   'P 1'
#
loop_
_entity.id
_entity.type
_entity.pdbx_description
1 polymer ?
#
loop_
_entity_poly.entity_id
_entity_poly.type
_entity_poly.pdbx_seq_one_letter_code
_entity_poly.pdbx_strand_id
1 'polypeptide(L)'
;MVMPITVSGWTAEAAAEAPAFIAITLLAIWLTYLGFGAIAAWAFRFAWVQLGALGTLMSRALPLLMLTVVVYFTGELWQLAARMTRQRLWEVIGFLALVALAFMVTTIRDEVRALREDRAEQTDTAQLLADTPLSGHPDPGVRLPLSRGEQVNVVAVMVVSQAIQVVFFTAGLFLFYLALGTIAIPDEVAVLWSAEEYCAVGEPPCAGTWFGVHVPVPQTVVHMSLLVGVLSGLYFTVSTSVDPLYRQRFFDPLIADVAVSLAGRDVYLALERT
;
A
#
# COMPACT_ATOMS: atom_id res chain seq x y z
N MET A 1 -14.67 -13.40 -26.62
CA MET A 1 -14.47 -13.66 -28.06
C MET A 1 -14.24 -12.29 -28.72
N VAL A 2 -13.02 -12.08 -29.23
CA VAL A 2 -12.59 -11.25 -30.37
C VAL A 2 -13.48 -10.05 -30.81
N MET A 3 -12.88 -8.84 -30.80
CA MET A 3 -13.27 -7.60 -31.56
C MET A 3 -13.50 -7.87 -33.07
N PRO A 4 -13.94 -6.96 -33.97
CA PRO A 4 -14.27 -5.51 -33.86
C PRO A 4 -15.60 -5.11 -34.58
N ILE A 5 -16.10 -3.90 -34.36
CA ILE A 5 -16.89 -3.18 -35.39
C ILE A 5 -16.44 -1.73 -35.45
N THR A 6 -15.67 -1.48 -36.50
CA THR A 6 -15.56 -0.24 -37.26
C THR A 6 -16.77 0.68 -37.09
N VAL A 7 -16.63 1.74 -36.30
CA VAL A 7 -17.49 2.91 -36.46
C VAL A 7 -16.88 3.74 -37.59
N SER A 8 -17.55 3.67 -38.73
CA SER A 8 -17.31 4.52 -39.88
C SER A 8 -17.73 5.95 -39.56
N GLY A 9 -16.76 6.84 -39.40
CA GLY A 9 -16.98 8.28 -39.34
C GLY A 9 -16.45 8.92 -38.06
N TRP A 10 -15.86 10.11 -38.23
CA TRP A 10 -15.51 11.00 -37.12
C TRP A 10 -16.80 11.57 -36.51
N THR A 11 -17.47 10.81 -35.64
CA THR A 11 -18.61 11.31 -34.88
C THR A 11 -18.15 11.95 -33.58
N ALA A 12 -18.91 12.94 -33.10
CA ALA A 12 -18.63 13.72 -31.89
C ALA A 12 -18.42 12.88 -30.60
N GLU A 13 -18.85 11.62 -30.62
CA GLU A 13 -18.68 10.64 -29.53
C GLU A 13 -17.20 10.19 -29.41
N ALA A 14 -16.50 9.97 -30.53
CA ALA A 14 -15.06 9.67 -30.51
C ALA A 14 -14.22 10.87 -30.07
N ALA A 15 -14.67 12.10 -30.34
CA ALA A 15 -14.03 13.33 -29.88
C ALA A 15 -14.25 13.59 -28.37
N ALA A 16 -15.35 13.10 -27.80
CA ALA A 16 -15.65 13.22 -26.37
C ALA A 16 -14.82 12.26 -25.50
N GLU A 17 -14.44 11.10 -26.03
CA GLU A 17 -13.58 10.12 -25.34
C GLU A 17 -12.08 10.36 -25.60
N ALA A 18 -11.73 11.10 -26.65
CA ALA A 18 -10.35 11.46 -26.99
C ALA A 18 -9.55 12.10 -25.84
N PRO A 19 -10.06 13.07 -25.05
CA PRO A 19 -9.30 13.63 -23.93
C PRO A 19 -9.04 12.60 -22.82
N ALA A 20 -9.95 11.65 -22.58
CA ALA A 20 -9.76 10.58 -21.60
C ALA A 20 -8.69 9.58 -22.09
N PHE A 21 -8.74 9.19 -23.37
CA PHE A 21 -7.72 8.34 -23.97
C PHE A 21 -6.34 9.02 -24.01
N ILE A 22 -6.29 10.31 -24.33
CA ILE A 22 -5.05 11.10 -24.31
C ILE A 22 -4.51 11.21 -22.88
N ALA A 23 -5.37 11.47 -21.89
CA ALA A 23 -4.97 11.53 -20.48
C ALA A 23 -4.45 10.18 -19.97
N ILE A 24 -5.14 9.08 -20.28
CA ILE A 24 -4.71 7.72 -19.91
C ILE A 24 -3.39 7.37 -20.62
N THR A 25 -3.24 7.74 -21.89
CA THR A 25 -2.03 7.47 -22.66
C THR A 25 -0.86 8.30 -22.16
N LEU A 26 -1.05 9.59 -21.86
CA LEU A 26 -0.02 10.44 -21.26
C LEU A 26 0.35 9.98 -19.85
N LEU A 27 -0.62 9.54 -19.05
CA LEU A 27 -0.40 8.95 -17.74
C LEU A 27 0.37 7.63 -17.85
N ALA A 28 0.02 6.77 -18.81
CA ALA A 28 0.70 5.51 -19.07
C ALA A 28 2.14 5.74 -19.58
N ILE A 29 2.35 6.70 -20.47
CA ILE A 29 3.67 7.12 -20.93
C ILE A 29 4.48 7.68 -19.76
N TRP A 30 3.89 8.52 -18.92
CA TRP A 30 4.53 9.07 -17.72
C TRP A 30 4.91 7.97 -16.71
N LEU A 31 4.01 7.01 -16.46
CA LEU A 31 4.27 5.82 -15.66
C LEU A 31 5.39 4.96 -16.26
N THR A 32 5.40 4.76 -17.57
CA THR A 32 6.43 3.97 -18.26
C THR A 32 7.78 4.67 -18.25
N TYR A 33 7.79 5.99 -18.40
CA TYR A 33 8.99 6.83 -18.33
C TYR A 33 9.59 6.87 -16.92
N LEU A 34 8.76 6.75 -15.88
CA LEU A 34 9.19 6.56 -14.48
C LEU A 34 9.71 5.15 -14.17
N GLY A 35 9.66 4.22 -15.13
CA GLY A 35 10.09 2.83 -14.92
C GLY A 35 9.06 1.96 -14.20
N PHE A 36 7.76 2.27 -14.29
CA PHE A 36 6.69 1.51 -13.62
C PHE A 36 6.74 0.00 -13.89
N GLY A 37 7.21 -0.45 -15.06
CA GLY A 37 7.41 -1.87 -15.33
C GLY A 37 8.52 -2.50 -14.47
N ALA A 38 9.62 -1.78 -14.25
CA ALA A 38 10.69 -2.20 -13.36
C ALA A 38 10.24 -2.11 -11.89
N ILE A 39 9.48 -1.07 -11.53
CA ILE A 39 8.90 -0.90 -10.19
C ILE A 39 7.85 -1.97 -9.90
N ALA A 40 7.00 -2.34 -10.87
CA ALA A 40 5.98 -3.37 -10.74
C ALA A 40 6.59 -4.77 -10.65
N ALA A 41 7.60 -5.07 -11.47
CA ALA A 41 8.34 -6.33 -11.39
C ALA A 41 9.13 -6.44 -10.08
N TRP A 42 9.75 -5.34 -9.65
CA TRP A 42 10.42 -5.25 -8.36
C TRP A 42 9.42 -5.39 -7.20
N ALA A 43 8.28 -4.69 -7.25
CA ALA A 43 7.20 -4.76 -6.28
C ALA A 43 6.57 -6.15 -6.20
N PHE A 44 6.43 -6.85 -7.33
CA PHE A 44 5.95 -8.22 -7.40
C PHE A 44 6.95 -9.20 -6.78
N ARG A 45 8.24 -9.06 -7.11
CA ARG A 45 9.31 -9.86 -6.49
C ARG A 45 9.39 -9.59 -4.99
N PHE A 46 9.26 -8.33 -4.60
CA PHE A 46 9.26 -7.87 -3.22
C PHE A 46 8.04 -8.43 -2.45
N ALA A 47 6.85 -8.40 -3.04
CA ALA A 47 5.65 -9.03 -2.51
C ALA A 47 5.85 -10.54 -2.28
N TRP A 48 6.52 -11.24 -3.21
CA TRP A 48 6.83 -12.66 -3.08
C TRP A 48 7.80 -12.96 -1.91
N VAL A 49 8.78 -12.08 -1.69
CA VAL A 49 9.68 -12.16 -0.53
C VAL A 49 8.94 -11.80 0.77
N GLN A 50 8.00 -10.85 0.72
CA GLN A 50 7.16 -10.43 1.84
C GLN A 50 6.21 -11.54 2.32
N LEU A 51 5.74 -12.41 1.42
CA LEU A 51 4.98 -13.60 1.80
C LEU A 51 5.79 -14.50 2.76
N GLY A 52 7.10 -14.60 2.58
CA GLY A 52 8.00 -15.27 3.53
C GLY A 52 8.11 -14.55 4.88
N ALA A 53 7.93 -13.23 4.90
CA ALA A 53 7.89 -12.39 6.10
C ALA A 53 6.51 -12.35 6.80
N LEU A 54 5.49 -13.04 6.27
CA LEU A 54 4.18 -13.14 6.92
C LEU A 54 4.28 -13.70 8.35
N GLY A 55 5.21 -14.63 8.60
CA GLY A 55 5.44 -15.19 9.94
C GLY A 55 5.87 -14.14 10.97
N THR A 56 6.78 -13.23 10.58
CA THR A 56 7.25 -12.12 11.43
C THR A 56 6.24 -10.98 11.53
N LEU A 57 5.40 -10.80 10.51
CA LEU A 57 4.26 -9.87 10.59
C LEU A 57 3.17 -10.39 11.52
N MET A 58 2.96 -11.71 11.59
CA MET A 58 1.93 -12.31 12.44
C MET A 58 2.25 -12.19 13.93
N SER A 59 3.53 -12.27 14.31
CA SER A 59 3.93 -12.01 15.69
C SER A 59 3.74 -10.55 16.10
N ARG A 60 3.83 -9.61 15.14
CA ARG A 60 3.52 -8.19 15.36
C ARG A 60 2.02 -7.89 15.35
N ALA A 61 1.23 -8.73 14.69
CA ALA A 61 -0.22 -8.63 14.67
C ALA A 61 -0.87 -9.08 15.99
N LEU A 62 -0.22 -9.92 16.78
CA LEU A 62 -0.77 -10.48 18.04
C LEU A 62 -1.40 -9.44 18.98
N PRO A 63 -0.71 -8.32 19.35
CA PRO A 63 -1.32 -7.31 20.22
C PRO A 63 -2.52 -6.62 19.57
N LEU A 64 -2.41 -6.34 18.27
CA LEU A 64 -3.48 -5.71 17.49
C LEU A 64 -4.69 -6.64 17.37
N LEU A 65 -4.46 -7.94 17.13
CA LEU A 65 -5.48 -8.98 17.10
C LEU A 65 -6.22 -9.03 18.43
N MET A 66 -5.51 -9.03 19.56
CA MET A 66 -6.15 -9.04 20.87
C MET A 66 -7.13 -7.87 21.05
N LEU A 67 -6.72 -6.65 20.64
CA LEU A 67 -7.57 -5.48 20.69
C LEU A 67 -8.74 -5.55 19.71
N THR A 68 -8.45 -5.92 18.47
CA THR A 68 -9.42 -5.86 17.36
C THR A 68 -10.40 -7.02 17.40
N VAL A 69 -10.06 -8.14 18.05
CA VAL A 69 -10.98 -9.25 18.34
C VAL A 69 -12.09 -8.78 19.26
N VAL A 70 -11.78 -7.98 20.29
CA VAL A 70 -12.82 -7.42 21.19
C VAL A 70 -13.78 -6.54 20.41
N VAL A 71 -13.24 -5.68 19.54
CA VAL A 71 -14.03 -4.85 18.62
C VAL A 71 -14.87 -5.73 17.68
N TYR A 72 -14.30 -6.81 17.14
CA TYR A 72 -14.99 -7.73 16.23
C TYR A 72 -16.17 -8.43 16.90
N PHE A 73 -16.09 -8.80 18.18
CA PHE A 73 -17.19 -9.41 18.93
C PHE A 73 -18.15 -8.39 19.58
N THR A 74 -18.12 -7.12 19.17
CA THR A 74 -19.01 -6.07 19.69
C THR A 74 -20.27 -5.94 18.82
N GLY A 75 -21.43 -6.38 19.33
CA GLY A 75 -22.69 -6.41 18.58
C GLY A 75 -23.15 -5.06 17.99
N GLU A 76 -22.90 -3.94 18.65
CA GLU A 76 -23.26 -2.60 18.12
C GLU A 76 -22.58 -2.28 16.79
N LEU A 77 -21.37 -2.80 16.57
CA LEU A 77 -20.65 -2.59 15.31
C LEU A 77 -21.21 -3.47 14.20
N TRP A 78 -21.74 -4.65 14.52
CA TRP A 78 -22.45 -5.50 13.56
C TRP A 78 -23.72 -4.82 13.07
N GLN A 79 -24.46 -4.14 13.95
CA GLN A 79 -25.63 -3.34 13.57
C GLN A 79 -25.28 -2.21 12.60
N LEU A 80 -24.13 -1.54 12.83
CA LEU A 80 -23.61 -0.52 11.94
C LEU A 80 -23.24 -1.11 10.56
N ALA A 81 -22.53 -2.23 10.54
CA ALA A 81 -22.08 -2.88 9.32
C ALA A 81 -23.22 -3.48 8.48
N ALA A 82 -24.27 -4.00 9.13
CA ALA A 82 -25.47 -4.51 8.47
C ALA A 82 -26.24 -3.43 7.72
N ARG A 83 -26.35 -2.23 8.32
CA ARG A 83 -27.06 -1.08 7.74
C ARG A 83 -26.21 -0.31 6.72
N MET A 84 -24.93 -0.62 6.61
CA MET A 84 -24.03 0.07 5.69
C MET A 84 -24.21 -0.44 4.26
N THR A 85 -24.56 0.46 3.35
CA THR A 85 -24.55 0.14 1.92
C THR A 85 -23.12 -0.08 1.45
N ARG A 86 -22.93 -0.90 0.41
CA ARG A 86 -21.60 -1.14 -0.18
C ARG A 86 -20.91 0.13 -0.65
N GLN A 87 -21.67 1.07 -1.21
CA GLN A 87 -21.13 2.38 -1.60
C GLN A 87 -20.54 3.12 -0.40
N ARG A 88 -21.30 3.22 0.70
CA ARG A 88 -20.86 3.89 1.92
C ARG A 88 -19.65 3.20 2.56
N LEU A 89 -19.60 1.87 2.50
CA LEU A 89 -18.43 1.11 2.94
C LEU A 89 -17.17 1.49 2.15
N TRP A 90 -17.27 1.56 0.81
CA TRP A 90 -16.14 1.99 -0.03
C TRP A 90 -15.75 3.45 0.21
N GLU A 91 -16.71 4.34 0.46
CA GLU A 91 -16.44 5.74 0.84
C GLU A 91 -15.65 5.82 2.16
N VAL A 92 -16.04 5.04 3.18
CA VAL A 92 -15.34 4.97 4.47
C VAL A 92 -13.93 4.41 4.29
N ILE A 93 -13.79 3.31 3.54
CA ILE A 93 -12.48 2.70 3.27
C ILE A 93 -11.58 3.67 2.49
N GLY A 94 -12.13 4.34 1.47
CA GLY A 94 -11.41 5.35 0.69
C GLY A 94 -10.95 6.52 1.55
N PHE A 95 -11.81 6.99 2.46
CA PHE A 95 -11.45 8.03 3.42
C PHE A 95 -10.31 7.59 4.36
N LEU A 96 -10.41 6.40 4.97
CA LEU A 96 -9.36 5.87 5.85
C LEU A 96 -8.05 5.63 5.09
N ALA A 97 -8.11 5.12 3.86
CA ALA A 97 -6.95 4.92 3.00
C ALA A 97 -6.28 6.25 2.62
N LEU A 98 -7.07 7.30 2.36
CA LEU A 98 -6.54 8.64 2.09
C LEU A 98 -5.83 9.23 3.31
N VAL A 99 -6.39 9.06 4.50
CA VAL A 99 -5.74 9.47 5.76
C VAL A 99 -4.44 8.69 5.97
N ALA A 100 -4.45 7.37 5.78
CA ALA A 100 -3.25 6.53 5.88
C ALA A 100 -2.16 6.97 4.90
N LEU A 101 -2.54 7.24 3.64
CA LEU A 101 -1.62 7.68 2.59
C LEU A 101 -1.04 9.06 2.89
N ALA A 102 -1.87 10.01 3.33
CA ALA A 102 -1.40 11.34 3.71
C ALA A 102 -0.36 11.25 4.85
N PHE A 103 -0.67 10.47 5.89
CA PHE A 103 0.23 10.26 7.01
C PHE A 103 1.55 9.61 6.57
N MET A 104 1.47 8.54 5.77
CA MET A 104 2.65 7.86 5.22
C MET A 104 3.54 8.80 4.40
N VAL A 105 2.95 9.63 3.54
CA VAL A 105 3.70 10.64 2.76
C VAL A 105 4.37 11.66 3.67
N THR A 106 3.68 12.15 4.71
CA THR A 106 4.27 13.13 5.63
C THR A 106 5.43 12.53 6.42
N THR A 107 5.27 11.34 7.01
CA THR A 107 6.32 10.69 7.81
C THR A 107 7.53 10.35 6.95
N ILE A 108 7.33 9.76 5.76
CA ILE A 108 8.45 9.42 4.87
C ILE A 108 9.20 10.67 4.42
N ARG A 109 8.49 11.78 4.12
CA ARG A 109 9.14 13.04 3.73
C ARG A 109 10.00 13.58 4.86
N ASP A 110 9.47 13.59 6.08
CA ASP A 110 10.19 14.09 7.25
C ASP A 110 11.42 13.21 7.55
N GLU A 111 11.30 11.89 7.42
CA GLU A 111 12.42 10.95 7.62
C GLU A 111 13.50 11.09 6.54
N VAL A 112 13.12 11.20 5.25
CA VAL A 112 14.07 11.41 4.15
C VAL A 112 14.82 12.74 4.33
N ARG A 113 14.13 13.76 4.84
CA ARG A 113 14.75 15.05 5.15
C ARG A 113 15.73 14.94 6.31
N ALA A 114 15.34 14.29 7.41
CA ALA A 114 16.19 14.07 8.57
C ALA A 114 17.45 13.27 8.20
N LEU A 115 17.32 12.19 7.43
CA LEU A 115 18.44 11.39 6.94
C LEU A 115 19.40 12.19 6.05
N ARG A 116 18.88 13.13 5.26
CA ARG A 116 19.71 14.02 4.45
C ARG A 116 20.52 14.98 5.31
N GLU A 117 19.91 15.50 6.38
CA GLU A 117 20.56 16.39 7.34
C GLU A 117 21.65 15.63 8.14
N ASP A 118 21.34 14.42 8.62
CA ASP A 118 22.29 13.55 9.38
C ASP A 118 23.46 13.04 8.51
N ARG A 119 23.16 12.61 7.27
CA ARG A 119 24.16 12.03 6.37
C ARG A 119 25.03 13.09 5.69
N ALA A 120 24.59 14.35 5.66
CA ALA A 120 25.45 15.47 5.29
C ALA A 120 26.64 15.64 6.26
N GLU A 121 26.54 15.08 7.48
CA GLU A 121 27.61 15.14 8.48
C GLU A 121 28.52 13.90 8.53
N GLN A 122 28.12 12.73 7.97
CA GLN A 122 28.69 11.45 8.44
C GLN A 122 28.87 10.28 7.44
N THR A 123 29.24 10.48 6.17
CA THR A 123 29.59 9.32 5.32
C THR A 123 30.87 9.50 4.53
N ASP A 124 31.82 8.61 4.81
CA ASP A 124 33.09 8.42 4.09
C ASP A 124 32.80 7.69 2.77
N THR A 125 32.70 8.45 1.68
CA THR A 125 32.34 7.98 0.32
C THR A 125 33.24 6.83 -0.16
N ALA A 126 34.48 6.79 0.33
CA ALA A 126 35.44 5.74 0.03
C ALA A 126 34.98 4.35 0.51
N GLN A 127 34.20 4.27 1.60
CA GLN A 127 33.75 2.99 2.16
C GLN A 127 32.54 2.41 1.40
N LEU A 128 31.69 3.26 0.82
CA LEU A 128 30.52 2.82 0.04
C LEU A 128 30.86 2.32 -1.36
N LEU A 129 31.97 2.80 -1.94
CA LEU A 129 32.39 2.46 -3.30
C LEU A 129 33.33 1.24 -3.36
N ALA A 130 33.71 0.66 -2.21
CA ALA A 130 34.70 -0.39 -2.10
C ALA A 130 34.41 -1.64 -2.96
N ASP A 131 33.14 -2.01 -3.10
CA ASP A 131 32.70 -3.17 -3.91
C ASP A 131 32.19 -2.80 -5.31
N THR A 132 32.41 -1.55 -5.75
CA THR A 132 32.00 -1.07 -7.07
C THR A 132 33.22 -0.88 -7.99
N PRO A 133 33.04 -0.92 -9.32
CA PRO A 133 34.12 -0.61 -10.27
C PRO A 133 34.67 0.83 -10.15
N LEU A 134 34.04 1.68 -9.32
CA LEU A 134 34.44 3.05 -9.03
C LEU A 134 35.33 3.16 -7.77
N SER A 135 35.69 2.04 -7.15
CA SER A 135 36.65 1.97 -6.04
C SER A 135 37.96 2.72 -6.38
N GLY A 136 38.41 3.58 -5.46
CA GLY A 136 39.68 4.33 -5.59
C GLY A 136 39.60 5.73 -6.20
N HIS A 137 38.42 6.20 -6.62
CA HIS A 137 38.26 7.59 -7.06
C HIS A 137 38.18 8.54 -5.84
N PRO A 138 38.87 9.70 -5.86
CA PRO A 138 38.84 10.65 -4.76
C PRO A 138 37.41 11.19 -4.59
N ASP A 139 36.96 11.27 -3.33
CA ASP A 139 35.67 11.86 -3.01
C ASP A 139 35.63 13.30 -3.57
N PRO A 140 34.69 13.63 -4.47
CA PRO A 140 34.61 14.97 -5.04
C PRO A 140 34.34 16.06 -3.98
N GLY A 141 34.00 15.69 -2.73
CA GLY A 141 33.86 16.61 -1.59
C GLY A 141 32.65 17.54 -1.68
N VAL A 142 32.02 17.60 -2.85
CA VAL A 142 30.84 18.39 -3.15
C VAL A 142 29.72 17.43 -3.53
N ARG A 143 28.84 17.14 -2.57
CA ARG A 143 27.61 16.41 -2.87
C ARG A 143 26.69 17.31 -3.69
N LEU A 144 26.37 16.90 -4.92
CA LEU A 144 25.44 17.68 -5.72
C LEU A 144 24.03 17.58 -5.10
N PRO A 145 23.31 18.70 -4.94
CA PRO A 145 21.96 18.67 -4.42
C PRO A 145 21.06 17.90 -5.39
N LEU A 146 20.43 16.82 -4.91
CA LEU A 146 19.41 16.07 -5.64
C LEU A 146 18.35 17.02 -6.20
N SER A 147 17.98 16.84 -7.47
CA SER A 147 16.92 17.63 -8.08
C SER A 147 15.59 17.39 -7.35
N ARG A 148 14.64 18.34 -7.40
CA ARG A 148 13.32 18.16 -6.79
C ARG A 148 12.58 16.93 -7.35
N GLY A 149 12.84 16.55 -8.61
CA GLY A 149 12.27 15.35 -9.23
C GLY A 149 12.83 14.05 -8.64
N GLU A 150 14.12 14.00 -8.34
CA GLU A 150 14.77 12.84 -7.73
C GLU A 150 14.29 12.61 -6.29
N GLN A 151 14.11 13.69 -5.52
CA GLN A 151 13.57 13.63 -4.16
C GLN A 151 12.12 13.11 -4.15
N VAL A 152 11.29 13.58 -5.09
CA VAL A 152 9.91 13.10 -5.23
C VAL A 152 9.89 11.63 -5.62
N ASN A 153 10.79 11.19 -6.50
CA ASN A 153 10.85 9.79 -6.91
C ASN A 153 11.25 8.85 -5.76
N VAL A 154 12.25 9.21 -4.96
CA VAL A 154 12.67 8.41 -3.79
C VAL A 154 11.53 8.29 -2.76
N VAL A 155 10.88 9.40 -2.42
CA VAL A 155 9.73 9.40 -1.51
C VAL A 155 8.58 8.58 -2.08
N ALA A 156 8.28 8.72 -3.38
CA ALA A 156 7.21 7.97 -4.04
C ALA A 156 7.46 6.45 -3.98
N VAL A 157 8.69 6.01 -4.28
CA VAL A 157 9.07 4.60 -4.20
C VAL A 157 8.91 4.06 -2.78
N MET A 158 9.37 4.80 -1.76
CA MET A 158 9.23 4.40 -0.37
C MET A 158 7.76 4.32 0.07
N VAL A 159 6.93 5.31 -0.29
CA VAL A 159 5.49 5.32 -0.01
C VAL A 159 4.81 4.13 -0.67
N VAL A 160 5.11 3.85 -1.94
CA VAL A 160 4.52 2.71 -2.66
C VAL A 160 4.91 1.39 -2.01
N SER A 161 6.18 1.20 -1.65
CA SER A 161 6.63 0.00 -0.94
C SER A 161 5.91 -0.19 0.39
N GLN A 162 5.77 0.85 1.20
CA GLN A 162 5.07 0.77 2.48
C GLN A 162 3.56 0.53 2.28
N ALA A 163 2.94 1.18 1.30
CA ALA A 163 1.54 0.97 0.97
C ALA A 163 1.26 -0.49 0.58
N ILE A 164 2.14 -1.11 -0.21
CA ILE A 164 2.04 -2.53 -0.56
C ILE A 164 2.06 -3.40 0.71
N GLN A 165 2.99 -3.15 1.64
CA GLN A 165 3.06 -3.90 2.90
C GLN A 165 1.79 -3.75 3.73
N VAL A 166 1.27 -2.52 3.84
CA VAL A 166 0.02 -2.23 4.57
C VAL A 166 -1.15 -2.98 3.93
N VAL A 167 -1.24 -3.00 2.59
CA VAL A 167 -2.30 -3.73 1.87
C VAL A 167 -2.21 -5.24 2.13
N PHE A 168 -1.02 -5.84 2.03
CA PHE A 168 -0.86 -7.27 2.33
C PHE A 168 -1.21 -7.61 3.78
N PHE A 169 -0.77 -6.77 4.73
CA PHE A 169 -1.09 -6.93 6.14
C PHE A 169 -2.61 -6.84 6.39
N THR A 170 -3.25 -5.81 5.82
CA THR A 170 -4.69 -5.58 5.91
C THR A 170 -5.48 -6.73 5.29
N ALA A 171 -5.04 -7.22 4.12
CA ALA A 171 -5.66 -8.36 3.45
C ALA A 171 -5.54 -9.65 4.27
N GLY A 172 -4.39 -9.88 4.90
CA GLY A 172 -4.19 -11.02 5.81
C GLY A 172 -5.14 -10.97 7.02
N LEU A 173 -5.27 -9.81 7.65
CA LEU A 173 -6.22 -9.62 8.75
C LEU A 173 -7.67 -9.73 8.31
N PHE A 174 -8.02 -9.19 7.15
CA PHE A 174 -9.35 -9.34 6.57
C PHE A 174 -9.70 -10.83 6.38
N LEU A 175 -8.81 -11.62 5.78
CA LEU A 175 -9.01 -13.06 5.59
C LEU A 175 -9.09 -13.81 6.92
N PHE A 176 -8.25 -13.44 7.89
CA PHE A 176 -8.30 -13.99 9.24
C PHE A 176 -9.66 -13.74 9.91
N TYR A 177 -10.15 -12.51 9.89
CA TYR A 177 -11.45 -12.16 10.49
C TYR A 177 -12.62 -12.78 9.73
N LEU A 178 -12.52 -12.89 8.40
CA LEU A 178 -13.53 -13.57 7.59
C LEU A 178 -13.64 -15.05 7.98
N ALA A 179 -12.50 -15.73 8.11
CA ALA A 179 -12.44 -17.11 8.56
C ALA A 179 -12.92 -17.27 10.01
N LEU A 180 -12.45 -16.40 10.91
CA LEU A 180 -12.85 -16.39 12.31
C LEU A 180 -14.36 -16.16 12.45
N GLY A 181 -14.93 -15.20 11.75
CA GLY A 181 -16.37 -14.93 11.75
C GLY A 181 -17.18 -16.12 11.27
N THR A 182 -16.75 -16.76 10.19
CA THR A 182 -17.43 -17.93 9.63
C THR A 182 -17.37 -19.15 10.57
N ILE A 183 -16.30 -19.31 11.35
CA ILE A 183 -16.13 -20.46 12.27
C ILE A 183 -16.74 -20.19 13.64
N ALA A 184 -16.57 -18.98 14.17
CA ALA A 184 -16.87 -18.67 15.57
C ALA A 184 -18.27 -18.11 15.80
N ILE A 185 -18.93 -17.58 14.77
CA ILE A 185 -20.22 -16.89 14.91
C ILE A 185 -21.32 -17.74 14.24
N PRO A 186 -22.17 -18.40 15.04
CA PRO A 186 -23.35 -19.09 14.53
C PRO A 186 -24.31 -18.13 13.80
N ASP A 187 -25.05 -18.64 12.82
CA ASP A 187 -25.99 -17.85 12.01
C ASP A 187 -27.02 -17.10 12.87
N GLU A 188 -27.53 -17.75 13.93
CA GLU A 188 -28.48 -17.16 14.89
C GLU A 188 -27.91 -15.93 15.63
N VAL A 189 -26.62 -15.96 15.98
CA VAL A 189 -25.93 -14.83 16.61
C VAL A 189 -25.66 -13.72 15.59
N ALA A 190 -25.29 -14.09 14.36
CA ALA A 190 -25.08 -13.12 13.29
C ALA A 190 -26.38 -12.34 12.97
N VAL A 191 -27.52 -13.02 12.89
CA VAL A 191 -28.84 -12.40 12.70
C VAL A 191 -29.20 -11.49 13.88
N LEU A 192 -28.99 -11.96 15.11
CA LEU A 192 -29.26 -11.19 16.32
C LEU A 192 -28.43 -9.90 16.41
N TRP A 193 -27.11 -9.99 16.19
CA TRP A 193 -26.20 -8.85 16.30
C TRP A 193 -26.33 -7.88 15.13
N SER A 194 -26.64 -8.36 13.94
CA SER A 194 -26.90 -7.48 12.79
C SER A 194 -28.26 -6.79 12.86
N ALA A 195 -29.19 -7.32 13.68
CA ALA A 195 -30.59 -6.95 13.69
C ALA A 195 -31.22 -7.05 12.28
N GLU A 196 -30.83 -8.09 11.53
CA GLU A 196 -31.36 -8.39 10.19
C GLU A 196 -32.70 -9.11 10.30
N GLU A 197 -33.80 -8.36 10.18
CA GLU A 197 -35.16 -8.94 10.18
C GLU A 197 -35.59 -9.44 8.78
N TYR A 198 -35.02 -8.86 7.71
CA TYR A 198 -35.38 -9.19 6.32
C TYR A 198 -34.20 -8.97 5.36
N CYS A 199 -34.07 -9.88 4.39
CA CYS A 199 -33.07 -9.80 3.33
C CYS A 199 -33.74 -9.47 1.99
N ALA A 200 -33.10 -8.63 1.16
CA ALA A 200 -33.59 -8.34 -0.19
C ALA A 200 -33.62 -9.59 -1.10
N VAL A 201 -32.75 -10.56 -0.84
CA VAL A 201 -32.67 -11.85 -1.51
C VAL A 201 -32.23 -12.91 -0.49
N GLY A 202 -33.01 -13.98 -0.33
CA GLY A 202 -32.72 -15.09 0.59
C GLY A 202 -33.35 -14.97 1.98
N GLU A 203 -32.93 -15.83 2.90
CA GLU A 203 -33.31 -15.82 4.32
C GLU A 203 -32.14 -15.29 5.17
N PRO A 204 -32.39 -14.64 6.32
CA PRO A 204 -31.33 -14.23 7.25
C PRO A 204 -30.50 -15.44 7.73
N PRO A 205 -29.18 -15.33 7.86
CA PRO A 205 -28.34 -14.14 7.62
C PRO A 205 -28.16 -13.83 6.12
N CYS A 206 -28.23 -12.55 5.74
CA CYS A 206 -28.26 -12.17 4.33
C CYS A 206 -26.97 -12.57 3.60
N ALA A 207 -27.10 -13.38 2.53
CA ALA A 207 -25.96 -13.88 1.76
C ALA A 207 -25.11 -12.73 1.19
N GLY A 208 -23.80 -12.82 1.38
CA GLY A 208 -22.85 -11.89 0.79
C GLY A 208 -22.88 -11.97 -0.74
N THR A 209 -22.63 -10.83 -1.39
CA THR A 209 -22.40 -10.80 -2.84
C THR A 209 -21.07 -10.13 -3.14
N TRP A 210 -20.23 -10.78 -3.93
CA TRP A 210 -18.95 -10.26 -4.40
C TRP A 210 -19.01 -10.02 -5.90
N PHE A 211 -18.89 -8.76 -6.33
CA PHE A 211 -19.07 -8.34 -7.73
C PHE A 211 -20.36 -8.87 -8.40
N GLY A 212 -21.44 -9.00 -7.61
CA GLY A 212 -22.74 -9.52 -8.08
C GLY A 212 -22.90 -11.04 -7.99
N VAL A 213 -21.88 -11.79 -7.57
CA VAL A 213 -21.94 -13.25 -7.35
C VAL A 213 -22.21 -13.53 -5.88
N HIS A 214 -23.19 -14.39 -5.57
CA HIS A 214 -23.47 -14.81 -4.20
C HIS A 214 -22.33 -15.68 -3.66
N VAL A 215 -21.79 -15.30 -2.50
CA VAL A 215 -20.74 -16.03 -1.78
C VAL A 215 -21.41 -16.68 -0.56
N PRO A 216 -21.05 -17.92 -0.18
CA PRO A 216 -21.61 -18.62 0.99
C PRO A 216 -21.08 -18.05 2.32
N VAL A 217 -20.93 -16.73 2.42
CA VAL A 217 -20.51 -16.01 3.62
C VAL A 217 -21.48 -14.84 3.82
N PRO A 218 -22.04 -14.64 5.03
CA PRO A 218 -22.95 -13.53 5.29
C PRO A 218 -22.35 -12.16 4.95
N GLN A 219 -23.15 -11.26 4.40
CA GLN A 219 -22.68 -9.93 4.00
C GLN A 219 -22.12 -9.14 5.19
N THR A 220 -22.76 -9.27 6.35
CA THR A 220 -22.35 -8.63 7.62
C THR A 220 -20.97 -9.07 8.08
N VAL A 221 -20.66 -10.36 7.96
CA VAL A 221 -19.32 -10.91 8.24
C VAL A 221 -18.28 -10.29 7.32
N VAL A 222 -18.59 -10.15 6.03
CA VAL A 222 -17.69 -9.49 5.06
C VAL A 222 -17.46 -8.03 5.42
N HIS A 223 -18.53 -7.26 5.66
CA HIS A 223 -18.44 -5.84 6.01
C HIS A 223 -17.67 -5.61 7.32
N MET A 224 -17.96 -6.41 8.36
CA MET A 224 -17.28 -6.31 9.66
C MET A 224 -15.80 -6.69 9.56
N SER A 225 -15.49 -7.78 8.87
CA SER A 225 -14.10 -8.20 8.65
C SER A 225 -13.32 -7.14 7.88
N LEU A 226 -13.95 -6.48 6.90
CA LEU A 226 -13.30 -5.44 6.10
C LEU A 226 -13.08 -4.15 6.90
N LEU A 227 -14.08 -3.71 7.67
CA LEU A 227 -13.96 -2.53 8.55
C LEU A 227 -12.85 -2.71 9.59
N VAL A 228 -12.86 -3.85 10.29
CA VAL A 228 -11.84 -4.16 11.30
C VAL A 228 -10.47 -4.32 10.66
N GLY A 229 -10.38 -4.98 9.50
CA GLY A 229 -9.15 -5.09 8.72
C GLY A 229 -8.56 -3.73 8.35
N VAL A 230 -9.36 -2.83 7.77
CA VAL A 230 -8.90 -1.50 7.33
C VAL A 230 -8.50 -0.61 8.51
N LEU A 231 -9.27 -0.61 9.60
CA LEU A 231 -8.88 0.09 10.84
C LEU A 231 -7.57 -0.45 11.40
N SER A 232 -7.37 -1.76 11.35
CA SER A 232 -6.12 -2.40 11.76
C SER A 232 -4.95 -2.02 10.85
N GLY A 233 -5.17 -1.91 9.54
CA GLY A 233 -4.20 -1.42 8.56
C GLY A 233 -3.78 0.02 8.81
N LEU A 234 -4.73 0.90 9.14
CA LEU A 234 -4.47 2.28 9.53
C LEU A 234 -3.63 2.32 10.82
N TYR A 235 -4.02 1.56 11.85
CA TYR A 235 -3.24 1.46 13.07
C TYR A 235 -1.81 0.99 12.80
N PHE A 236 -1.64 -0.04 11.97
CA PHE A 236 -0.32 -0.55 11.59
C PHE A 236 0.52 0.51 10.86
N THR A 237 -0.10 1.29 9.97
CA THR A 237 0.58 2.40 9.28
C THR A 237 1.09 3.44 10.28
N VAL A 238 0.28 3.79 11.27
CA VAL A 238 0.67 4.74 12.32
C VAL A 238 1.74 4.15 13.23
N SER A 239 1.57 2.92 13.71
CA SER A 239 2.50 2.29 14.65
C SER A 239 3.87 2.04 14.03
N THR A 240 3.93 1.65 12.76
CA THR A 240 5.21 1.43 12.05
C THR A 240 5.97 2.72 11.78
N SER A 241 5.26 3.84 11.70
CA SER A 241 5.86 5.16 11.46
C SER A 241 6.38 5.82 12.74
N VAL A 242 5.84 5.44 13.91
CA VAL A 242 6.19 6.03 15.21
C VAL A 242 7.23 5.18 15.96
N ASP A 243 7.44 3.91 15.59
CA ASP A 243 8.35 3.00 16.29
C ASP A 243 9.82 3.13 15.82
N PRO A 244 10.75 3.60 16.69
CA PRO A 244 12.17 3.75 16.37
C PRO A 244 12.87 2.42 15.99
N LEU A 245 12.35 1.26 16.40
CA LEU A 245 12.91 -0.05 16.07
C LEU A 245 12.57 -0.53 14.64
N TYR A 246 11.62 0.11 13.96
CA TYR A 246 11.29 -0.18 12.56
C TYR A 246 12.31 0.47 11.59
N ARG A 247 12.91 1.59 12.03
CA ARG A 247 13.95 2.36 11.34
C ARG A 247 15.11 1.48 10.82
N GLN A 248 15.66 0.63 11.68
CA GLN A 248 16.85 -0.17 11.36
C GLN A 248 16.61 -1.39 10.45
N ARG A 249 15.38 -1.94 10.41
CA ARG A 249 15.14 -3.22 9.72
C ARG A 249 14.62 -3.11 8.29
N PHE A 250 13.99 -1.98 7.95
CA PHE A 250 13.40 -1.80 6.62
C PHE A 250 14.04 -0.65 5.83
N PHE A 251 14.55 0.38 6.50
CA PHE A 251 15.14 1.52 5.80
C PHE A 251 16.63 1.29 5.49
N ASP A 252 17.41 0.70 6.40
CA ASP A 252 18.85 0.49 6.19
C ASP A 252 19.22 -0.27 4.89
N PRO A 253 18.51 -1.36 4.50
CA PRO A 253 18.84 -2.08 3.26
C PRO A 253 18.49 -1.29 1.98
N LEU A 254 17.33 -0.61 1.96
CA LEU A 254 16.90 0.21 0.82
C LEU A 254 17.76 1.47 0.66
N ILE A 255 18.22 2.02 1.79
CA ILE A 255 19.08 3.19 1.84
C ILE A 255 20.53 2.83 1.45
N ALA A 256 21.00 1.62 1.73
CA ALA A 256 22.32 1.15 1.30
C ALA A 256 22.41 1.07 -0.24
N ASP A 257 21.42 0.45 -0.89
CA ASP A 257 21.40 0.33 -2.36
C ASP A 257 21.29 1.70 -3.05
N VAL A 258 20.49 2.62 -2.50
CA VAL A 258 20.38 3.99 -3.03
C VAL A 258 21.66 4.79 -2.78
N ALA A 259 22.33 4.61 -1.64
CA ALA A 259 23.59 5.29 -1.33
C ALA A 259 24.71 4.89 -2.29
N VAL A 260 24.80 3.60 -2.65
CA VAL A 260 25.76 3.11 -3.66
C VAL A 260 25.45 3.71 -5.03
N SER A 261 24.18 3.77 -5.42
CA SER A 261 23.77 4.36 -6.71
C SER A 261 24.04 5.87 -6.79
N LEU A 262 23.83 6.60 -5.70
CA LEU A 262 24.11 8.04 -5.62
C LEU A 262 25.62 8.33 -5.60
N ALA A 263 26.41 7.56 -4.85
CA ALA A 263 27.87 7.70 -4.84
C ALA A 263 28.47 7.40 -6.23
N GLY A 264 27.95 6.40 -6.94
CA GLY A 264 28.38 6.10 -8.30
C GLY A 264 28.05 7.22 -9.30
N ARG A 265 26.89 7.86 -9.14
CA ARG A 265 26.50 9.02 -9.95
C ARG A 265 27.40 10.22 -9.73
N ASP A 266 27.73 10.56 -8.48
CA ASP A 266 28.56 11.72 -8.16
C ASP A 266 29.97 11.58 -8.73
N VAL A 267 30.53 10.36 -8.72
CA VAL A 267 31.82 10.06 -9.37
C VAL A 267 31.71 10.12 -10.90
N TYR A 268 30.65 9.56 -11.50
CA TYR A 268 30.44 9.62 -12.94
C TYR A 268 30.34 11.08 -13.46
N LEU A 269 29.56 11.92 -12.78
CA LEU A 269 29.40 13.34 -13.15
C LEU A 269 30.66 14.17 -12.91
N ALA A 270 31.49 13.78 -11.94
CA ALA A 270 32.79 14.40 -11.73
C ALA A 270 33.76 14.05 -12.88
N LEU A 271 33.76 12.79 -13.33
CA LEU A 271 34.57 12.33 -14.46
C LEU A 271 34.16 12.97 -15.79
N GLU A 272 32.87 13.20 -16.01
CA GLU A 272 32.35 13.79 -17.25
C GLU A 272 32.58 15.32 -17.33
N ARG A 273 32.94 15.98 -16.22
CA ARG A 273 33.31 17.41 -16.18
C ARG A 273 34.81 17.66 -16.33
N THR A 274 35.65 16.63 -16.28
CA THR A 274 37.09 16.67 -16.55
C THR A 274 37.39 16.32 -17.99
#